data_AF-A0A6A5AWW9-F1
#
_entry.id   AF-A0A6A5AWW9-F1
#
_cell.length_a   1.000
_cell.length_b   1.000
_cell.length_c   1.000
_cell.angle_alpha   90.00
_cell.angle_beta   90.00
_cell.angle_gamma   90.00
#
_symmetry.space_group_name_H-M   'P 1'
#
loop_
_entity.id
_entity.type
_entity.pdbx_description
1 polymer ?
#
loop_
_entity_poly.entity_id
_entity_poly.type
_entity_poly.pdbx_seq_one_letter_code
_entity_poly.pdbx_strand_id
1 'polypeptide(L)'
;MFEALCTESLKILDSGFAHLFLVISWNLMARSKSTETIHLDHISFEEDAVGVTYFKSKTDQSGSKRRDPKHIYANPSSPAICSFLALGIYFACNPTMATGALFPGARQRDRFGKALKALAHAVLGSTANGTVGTHSIRKGAATFVCSGSTSNVVERYMHYEKAGDQFVGRVVAGLPLNSAGFAQLPPHFDATDSATVTSAVRYMFPRLSKNVALLGVLKLGLASLVFHADYLRSTLPASHAVLHTAIFRDDELRVKLRSLLRSSSATLAPTGLPPYVELYRQLEAQHETLKALSTEVVAGVRGIWDEKELSAGTVTQAYIDRHFSTILERLGGGGNSADV
;
A
#
# COMPACT_ATOMS: atom_id res chain seq x y z
N MET A 1 15.12 -3.18 11.21
CA MET A 1 16.25 -2.70 10.38
C MET A 1 15.79 -2.08 9.06
N PHE A 2 15.05 -2.80 8.21
CA PHE A 2 14.59 -2.27 6.92
C PHE A 2 13.80 -0.97 7.04
N GLU A 3 12.78 -0.93 7.89
CA GLU A 3 11.97 0.27 8.13
C GLU A 3 12.79 1.48 8.63
N ALA A 4 13.79 1.23 9.48
CA ALA A 4 14.71 2.28 9.94
C ALA A 4 15.57 2.83 8.80
N LEU A 5 16.11 1.96 7.93
CA LEU A 5 16.81 2.39 6.71
C LEU A 5 15.90 3.21 5.79
N CYS A 6 14.65 2.79 5.62
CA CYS A 6 13.65 3.50 4.84
C CYS A 6 13.35 4.90 5.43
N THR A 7 13.15 4.99 6.74
CA THR A 7 12.87 6.24 7.46
C THR A 7 14.02 7.23 7.31
N GLU A 8 15.27 6.79 7.45
CA GLU A 8 16.43 7.67 7.23
C GLU A 8 16.63 8.01 5.75
N SER A 9 16.36 7.08 4.84
CA SER A 9 16.51 7.32 3.39
C SER A 9 15.55 8.38 2.85
N LEU A 10 14.37 8.56 3.47
CA LEU A 10 13.42 9.63 3.12
C LEU A 10 14.01 11.03 3.32
N LYS A 11 14.94 11.18 4.27
CA LYS A 11 15.52 12.49 4.62
C LYS A 11 16.66 12.89 3.66
N ILE A 12 17.11 11.98 2.79
CA ILE A 12 18.20 12.25 1.85
C ILE A 12 17.72 13.22 0.77
N LEU A 13 18.48 14.30 0.56
CA LEU A 13 18.21 15.30 -0.46
C LEU A 13 18.78 14.89 -1.83
N ASP A 14 18.34 13.74 -2.35
CA ASP A 14 18.78 13.19 -3.65
C ASP A 14 17.62 12.98 -4.64
N SER A 15 16.56 13.76 -4.47
CA SER A 15 15.30 13.68 -5.21
C SER A 15 14.59 12.33 -5.08
N GLY A 16 14.71 11.69 -3.90
CA GLY A 16 14.06 10.42 -3.58
C GLY A 16 14.72 9.19 -4.21
N PHE A 17 15.90 9.34 -4.81
CA PHE A 17 16.59 8.25 -5.50
C PHE A 17 16.94 7.09 -4.56
N ALA A 18 17.68 7.37 -3.48
CA ALA A 18 18.13 6.32 -2.56
C ALA A 18 16.94 5.60 -1.91
N HIS A 19 15.91 6.36 -1.55
CA HIS A 19 14.68 5.83 -0.96
C HIS A 19 13.94 4.89 -1.91
N LEU A 20 13.63 5.33 -3.14
CA LEU A 20 12.93 4.48 -4.10
C LEU A 20 13.75 3.24 -4.45
N PHE A 21 15.06 3.39 -4.68
CA PHE A 21 15.93 2.27 -5.02
C PHE A 21 15.94 1.21 -3.91
N LEU A 22 15.97 1.63 -2.64
CA LEU A 22 15.90 0.75 -1.47
C LEU A 22 14.55 0.01 -1.42
N VAL A 23 13.44 0.75 -1.45
CA VAL A 23 12.08 0.22 -1.29
C VAL A 23 11.72 -0.74 -2.44
N ILE A 24 12.03 -0.37 -3.68
CA ILE A 24 11.77 -1.23 -4.85
C ILE A 24 12.67 -2.47 -4.85
N SER A 25 13.94 -2.34 -4.47
CA SER A 25 14.83 -3.51 -4.38
C SER A 25 14.33 -4.54 -3.36
N TRP A 26 13.79 -4.06 -2.23
CA TRP A 26 13.18 -4.91 -1.20
C TRP A 26 11.91 -5.58 -1.72
N ASN A 27 10.93 -4.79 -2.18
CA ASN A 27 9.62 -5.29 -2.61
C ASN A 27 9.71 -6.23 -3.83
N LEU A 28 10.64 -6.02 -4.76
CA LEU A 28 10.85 -6.94 -5.88
C LEU A 28 11.75 -8.13 -5.53
N MET A 29 12.30 -8.15 -4.30
CA MET A 29 13.40 -9.02 -3.88
C MET A 29 14.50 -9.08 -4.95
N ALA A 30 14.83 -7.91 -5.50
CA ALA A 30 15.69 -7.78 -6.65
C ALA A 30 17.14 -7.57 -6.22
N ARG A 31 18.07 -8.08 -7.03
CA ARG A 31 19.47 -7.66 -6.90
C ARG A 31 19.56 -6.21 -7.39
N SER A 32 20.46 -5.42 -6.81
CA SER A 32 20.68 -4.03 -7.22
C SER A 32 21.00 -3.87 -8.71
N LYS A 33 21.69 -4.84 -9.33
CA LYS A 33 21.90 -4.89 -10.80
C LYS A 33 20.59 -5.00 -11.58
N SER A 34 19.61 -5.74 -11.07
CA SER A 34 18.28 -5.86 -11.68
C SER A 34 17.48 -4.58 -11.46
N THR A 35 17.52 -4.02 -10.25
CA THR A 35 16.85 -2.76 -9.92
C THR A 35 17.31 -1.61 -10.81
N GLU A 36 18.61 -1.45 -11.05
CA GLU A 36 19.11 -0.37 -11.92
C GLU A 36 18.69 -0.51 -13.39
N THR A 37 18.29 -1.71 -13.82
CA THR A 37 17.86 -1.99 -15.21
C THR A 37 16.35 -1.89 -15.41
N ILE A 38 15.59 -1.47 -14.39
CA ILE A 38 14.15 -1.24 -14.55
C ILE A 38 13.94 -0.03 -15.45
N HIS A 39 13.10 -0.18 -16.47
CA HIS A 39 12.62 0.91 -17.30
C HIS A 39 11.16 1.21 -16.94
N LEU A 40 10.71 2.43 -17.24
CA LEU A 40 9.34 2.86 -17.04
C LEU A 40 8.36 1.99 -17.86
N ASP A 41 8.76 1.51 -19.05
CA ASP A 41 7.94 0.60 -19.86
C ASP A 41 7.86 -0.83 -19.30
N HIS A 42 8.63 -1.14 -18.24
CA HIS A 42 8.51 -2.40 -17.51
C HIS A 42 7.41 -2.33 -16.44
N ILE A 43 6.91 -1.14 -16.13
CA ILE A 43 5.99 -0.88 -15.02
C ILE A 43 4.56 -0.88 -15.56
N SER A 44 3.68 -1.67 -14.93
CA SER A 44 2.25 -1.73 -15.24
C SER A 44 1.40 -1.48 -14.00
N PHE A 45 0.17 -1.01 -14.23
CA PHE A 45 -0.89 -0.98 -13.24
C PHE A 45 -1.63 -2.33 -13.30
N GLU A 46 -1.69 -3.05 -12.18
CA GLU A 46 -2.22 -4.42 -12.09
C GLU A 46 -3.22 -4.49 -10.93
N GLU A 47 -4.48 -4.10 -11.17
CA GLU A 47 -5.51 -4.00 -10.13
C GLU A 47 -5.03 -3.15 -8.94
N ASP A 48 -4.87 -3.76 -7.76
CA ASP A 48 -4.42 -3.11 -6.54
C ASP A 48 -2.89 -3.11 -6.34
N ALA A 49 -2.15 -3.58 -7.34
CA ALA A 49 -0.70 -3.69 -7.36
C ALA A 49 -0.05 -2.84 -8.48
N VAL A 50 1.26 -2.67 -8.37
CA VAL A 50 2.12 -2.23 -9.48
C VAL A 50 2.93 -3.44 -9.94
N GLY A 51 2.85 -3.76 -11.23
CA GLY A 51 3.63 -4.83 -11.86
C GLY A 51 4.98 -4.34 -12.36
N VAL A 52 6.03 -5.16 -12.23
CA VAL A 52 7.34 -4.92 -12.87
C VAL A 52 7.79 -6.14 -13.65
N THR A 53 7.88 -6.01 -14.97
CA THR A 53 8.27 -7.09 -15.88
C THR A 53 9.74 -6.98 -16.28
N TYR A 54 10.55 -7.99 -15.96
CA TYR A 54 11.94 -8.05 -16.38
C TYR A 54 12.09 -8.76 -17.73
N PHE A 55 12.43 -8.02 -18.78
CA PHE A 55 12.64 -8.62 -20.10
C PHE A 55 13.98 -9.35 -20.22
N LYS A 56 15.04 -8.94 -19.52
CA LYS A 56 16.35 -9.63 -19.55
C LYS A 56 16.74 -10.19 -18.19
N SER A 57 17.35 -11.38 -18.19
CA SER A 57 17.88 -12.01 -16.97
C SER A 57 19.18 -12.74 -17.23
N LYS A 58 19.87 -13.15 -16.15
CA LYS A 58 21.11 -13.95 -16.26
C LYS A 58 20.94 -15.20 -17.14
N THR A 59 19.78 -15.85 -17.08
CA THR A 59 19.46 -17.10 -17.80
C THR A 59 18.70 -16.86 -19.11
N ASP A 60 18.37 -15.61 -19.42
CA ASP A 60 17.65 -15.22 -20.64
C ASP A 60 18.13 -13.83 -21.05
N GLN A 61 19.27 -13.82 -21.75
CA GLN A 61 19.91 -12.59 -22.23
C GLN A 61 19.24 -12.03 -23.49
N SER A 62 18.56 -12.90 -24.27
CA SER A 62 17.79 -12.50 -25.44
C SER A 62 16.50 -11.78 -25.05
N GLY A 63 15.93 -12.13 -23.90
CA GLY A 63 14.70 -11.54 -23.38
C GLY A 63 13.47 -11.87 -24.21
N SER A 64 13.53 -13.03 -24.88
CA SER A 64 12.48 -13.54 -25.75
C SER A 64 11.38 -14.27 -24.97
N LYS A 65 11.60 -14.59 -23.68
CA LYS A 65 10.57 -15.24 -22.87
C LYS A 65 9.64 -14.21 -22.25
N ARG A 66 8.33 -14.38 -22.49
CA ARG A 66 7.29 -13.68 -21.74
C ARG A 66 7.41 -14.07 -20.28
N ARG A 67 7.69 -13.10 -19.41
CA ARG A 67 7.72 -13.30 -17.95
C ARG A 67 6.50 -12.62 -17.36
N ASP A 68 5.92 -13.28 -16.36
CA ASP A 68 4.89 -12.65 -15.54
C ASP A 68 5.50 -11.47 -14.76
N PRO A 69 4.71 -10.40 -14.56
CA PRO A 69 5.14 -9.26 -13.75
C PRO A 69 5.36 -9.69 -12.31
N LYS A 70 6.32 -9.05 -11.65
CA LYS A 70 6.43 -9.09 -10.19
C LYS A 70 5.58 -8.00 -9.58
N HIS A 71 4.69 -8.35 -8.66
CA HIS A 71 3.74 -7.42 -8.04
C HIS A 71 4.33 -6.79 -6.79
N ILE A 72 4.24 -5.47 -6.70
CA ILE A 72 4.53 -4.70 -5.48
C ILE A 72 3.25 -4.02 -5.01
N TYR A 73 3.09 -3.94 -3.69
CA TYR A 73 1.88 -3.44 -3.04
C TYR A 73 2.17 -2.22 -2.17
N ALA A 74 1.15 -1.42 -1.91
CA ALA A 74 1.21 -0.36 -0.92
C ALA A 74 1.13 -0.92 0.50
N ASN A 75 1.71 -0.17 1.45
CA ASN A 75 1.43 -0.35 2.86
C ASN A 75 1.08 1.02 3.47
N PRO A 76 -0.21 1.42 3.41
CA PRO A 76 -0.66 2.73 3.90
C PRO A 76 -0.51 2.89 5.41
N SER A 77 -0.33 1.79 6.16
CA SER A 77 -0.14 1.81 7.60
C SER A 77 1.32 2.10 7.97
N SER A 78 2.26 1.95 7.04
CA SER A 78 3.70 2.15 7.25
C SER A 78 4.31 3.01 6.12
N PRO A 79 4.18 4.35 6.20
CA PRO A 79 4.51 5.25 5.09
C PRO A 79 5.97 5.10 4.60
N ALA A 80 6.93 4.90 5.51
CA ALA A 80 8.34 4.78 5.17
C ALA A 80 8.65 3.60 4.24
N ILE A 81 7.91 2.49 4.34
CA ILE A 81 8.15 1.30 3.49
C ILE A 81 7.16 1.19 2.32
N CYS A 82 6.18 2.08 2.25
CA CYS A 82 5.12 2.04 1.26
C CYS A 82 5.67 2.29 -0.16
N SER A 83 5.60 1.26 -1.01
CA SER A 83 6.18 1.30 -2.35
C SER A 83 5.54 2.35 -3.27
N PHE A 84 4.23 2.58 -3.12
CA PHE A 84 3.51 3.55 -3.95
C PHE A 84 3.82 4.99 -3.52
N LEU A 85 3.99 5.22 -2.21
CA LEU A 85 4.48 6.49 -1.71
C LEU A 85 5.89 6.78 -2.21
N ALA A 86 6.79 5.79 -2.15
CA ALA A 86 8.16 5.93 -2.65
C ALA A 86 8.19 6.29 -4.15
N LEU A 87 7.36 5.64 -4.97
CA LEU A 87 7.20 5.96 -6.40
C LEU A 87 6.67 7.38 -6.58
N GLY A 88 5.63 7.76 -5.84
CA GLY A 88 5.05 9.09 -5.86
C GLY A 88 6.06 10.18 -5.52
N ILE A 89 6.83 10.02 -4.45
CA ILE A 89 7.88 10.97 -4.04
C ILE A 89 8.92 11.12 -5.15
N TYR A 90 9.44 10.01 -5.67
CA TYR A 90 10.48 10.04 -6.70
C TYR A 90 9.98 10.70 -7.99
N PHE A 91 8.79 10.35 -8.49
CA PHE A 91 8.24 10.96 -9.69
C PHE A 91 7.95 12.45 -9.49
N ALA A 92 7.44 12.85 -8.33
CA ALA A 92 7.16 14.25 -8.00
C ALA A 92 8.45 15.09 -7.89
N CYS A 93 9.54 14.50 -7.38
CA CYS A 93 10.84 15.17 -7.29
C CYS A 93 11.60 15.24 -8.63
N ASN A 94 11.13 14.53 -9.67
CA ASN A 94 11.78 14.45 -10.98
C ASN A 94 10.80 14.77 -12.13
N PRO A 95 10.23 15.99 -12.19
CA PRO A 95 9.13 16.33 -13.10
C PRO A 95 9.53 16.31 -14.59
N THR A 96 10.82 16.41 -14.89
CA THR A 96 11.37 16.36 -16.26
C THR A 96 11.68 14.95 -16.74
N MET A 97 11.47 13.93 -15.90
CA MET A 97 11.77 12.54 -16.25
C MET A 97 10.92 12.09 -17.44
N ALA A 98 11.61 11.63 -18.48
CA ALA A 98 11.00 11.06 -19.68
C ALA A 98 10.98 9.53 -19.62
N THR A 99 10.27 8.91 -20.55
CA THR A 99 10.27 7.45 -20.74
C THR A 99 11.70 6.92 -20.91
N GLY A 100 11.96 5.70 -20.45
CA GLY A 100 13.28 5.08 -20.46
C GLY A 100 13.61 4.43 -19.12
N ALA A 101 14.89 4.46 -18.72
CA ALA A 101 15.32 3.90 -17.44
C ALA A 101 14.64 4.61 -16.25
N LEU A 102 14.14 3.84 -15.28
CA LEU A 102 13.56 4.36 -14.04
C LEU A 102 14.56 5.21 -13.25
N PHE A 103 15.84 4.83 -13.32
CA PHE A 103 16.95 5.57 -12.73
C PHE A 103 17.90 6.05 -13.85
N PRO A 104 17.68 7.26 -14.42
CA PRO A 104 18.49 7.77 -15.52
C PRO A 104 19.96 7.98 -15.14
N GLY A 105 20.87 7.79 -16.09
CA GLY A 105 22.31 7.99 -15.91
C GLY A 105 23.10 6.69 -15.69
N ALA A 106 24.42 6.82 -15.53
CA ALA A 106 25.31 5.67 -15.40
C ALA A 106 25.60 5.31 -13.93
N ARG A 107 25.93 4.03 -13.69
CA ARG A 107 26.41 3.51 -12.39
C ARG A 107 25.44 3.74 -11.22
N GLN A 108 24.14 3.63 -11.47
CA GLN A 108 23.12 3.83 -10.42
C GLN A 108 23.22 2.81 -9.28
N ARG A 109 23.60 1.56 -9.57
CA ARG A 109 23.92 0.58 -8.52
C ARG A 109 25.03 1.06 -7.59
N ASP A 110 26.08 1.65 -8.14
CA ASP A 110 27.24 2.09 -7.35
C ASP A 110 26.89 3.38 -6.56
N ARG A 111 26.10 4.28 -7.17
CA ARG A 111 25.50 5.44 -6.47
C ARG A 111 24.66 5.00 -5.28
N PHE A 112 23.76 4.03 -5.48
CA PHE A 112 22.95 3.46 -4.40
C PHE A 112 23.83 2.77 -3.35
N GLY A 113 24.87 2.02 -3.75
CA GLY A 113 25.79 1.39 -2.81
C GLY A 113 26.47 2.38 -1.87
N LYS A 114 26.86 3.56 -2.36
CA LYS A 114 27.41 4.65 -1.53
C LYS A 114 26.36 5.19 -0.56
N ALA A 115 25.15 5.49 -1.04
CA ALA A 115 24.05 5.97 -0.20
C ALA A 115 23.67 4.95 0.89
N LEU A 116 23.59 3.66 0.54
CA LEU A 116 23.29 2.57 1.47
C LEU A 116 24.36 2.44 2.56
N LYS A 117 25.64 2.62 2.23
CA LYS A 117 26.71 2.60 3.23
C LYS A 117 26.54 3.73 4.26
N ALA A 118 26.21 4.94 3.80
CA ALA A 118 25.94 6.07 4.68
C ALA A 118 24.69 5.82 5.55
N LEU A 119 23.62 5.30 4.96
CA LEU A 119 22.39 4.94 5.67
C LEU A 119 22.60 3.86 6.74
N ALA A 120 23.32 2.80 6.39
CA ALA A 120 23.62 1.73 7.33
C ALA A 120 24.43 2.26 8.51
N HIS A 121 25.41 3.13 8.26
CA HIS A 121 26.15 3.79 9.32
C HIS A 121 25.27 4.71 10.18
N ALA A 122 24.33 5.45 9.59
CA ALA A 122 23.40 6.29 10.33
C ALA A 122 22.47 5.47 11.26
N VAL A 123 22.02 4.30 10.80
CA VAL A 123 21.05 3.46 11.54
C VAL A 123 21.73 2.53 12.55
N LEU A 124 22.91 1.97 12.23
CA LEU A 124 23.56 0.91 13.03
C LEU A 124 24.91 1.33 13.62
N GLY A 125 25.39 2.54 13.32
CA GLY A 125 26.70 3.01 13.74
C GLY A 125 27.84 2.17 13.17
N SER A 126 28.90 1.99 13.98
CA SER A 126 30.12 1.26 13.59
C SER A 126 29.88 -0.22 13.25
N THR A 127 28.78 -0.81 13.74
CA THR A 127 28.41 -2.22 13.46
C THR A 127 28.00 -2.46 11.99
N ALA A 128 27.73 -1.40 11.22
CA ALA A 128 27.42 -1.47 9.80
C ALA A 128 28.63 -1.76 8.89
N ASN A 129 29.86 -1.53 9.38
CA ASN A 129 31.04 -1.57 8.54
C ASN A 129 31.29 -3.00 8.03
N GLY A 130 31.12 -3.19 6.72
CA GLY A 130 31.34 -4.48 6.03
C GLY A 130 30.20 -5.48 6.16
N THR A 131 29.17 -5.20 6.97
CA THR A 131 28.06 -6.14 7.25
C THR A 131 26.83 -5.88 6.37
N VAL A 132 26.57 -4.62 6.01
CA VAL A 132 25.43 -4.23 5.18
C VAL A 132 25.89 -3.79 3.79
N GLY A 133 25.45 -4.52 2.77
CA GLY A 133 25.68 -4.18 1.36
C GLY A 133 24.42 -4.33 0.52
N THR A 134 24.50 -4.00 -0.77
CA THR A 134 23.32 -4.05 -1.67
C THR A 134 22.69 -5.44 -1.76
N HIS A 135 23.47 -6.50 -1.55
CA HIS A 135 22.96 -7.87 -1.48
C HIS A 135 22.15 -8.16 -0.20
N SER A 136 22.40 -7.43 0.89
CA SER A 136 21.69 -7.60 2.16
C SER A 136 20.21 -7.23 2.04
N ILE A 137 19.85 -6.30 1.15
CA ILE A 137 18.44 -5.90 0.93
C ILE A 137 17.61 -7.08 0.44
N ARG A 138 18.01 -7.71 -0.66
CA ARG A 138 17.32 -8.88 -1.21
C ARG A 138 17.32 -10.06 -0.23
N LYS A 139 18.46 -10.33 0.41
CA LYS A 139 18.55 -11.42 1.39
C LYS A 139 17.62 -11.18 2.57
N GLY A 140 17.58 -9.94 3.09
CA GLY A 140 16.69 -9.54 4.16
C GLY A 140 15.22 -9.68 3.78
N ALA A 141 14.84 -9.27 2.56
CA ALA A 141 13.47 -9.43 2.06
C ALA A 141 13.08 -10.92 1.96
N ALA A 142 13.96 -11.76 1.41
CA ALA A 142 13.73 -13.21 1.36
C ALA A 142 13.60 -13.81 2.77
N THR A 143 14.50 -13.45 3.70
CA THR A 143 14.40 -13.87 5.11
C THR A 143 13.09 -13.40 5.74
N PHE A 144 12.65 -12.17 5.48
CA PHE A 144 11.41 -11.62 6.03
C PHE A 144 10.18 -12.45 5.61
N VAL A 145 10.10 -12.84 4.33
CA VAL A 145 9.02 -13.72 3.82
C VAL A 145 9.10 -15.12 4.45
N CYS A 146 10.30 -15.68 4.53
CA CYS A 146 10.52 -17.02 5.07
C CYS A 146 10.36 -17.09 6.59
N SER A 147 10.53 -16.00 7.32
CA SER A 147 10.32 -15.99 8.78
C SER A 147 8.83 -16.13 9.15
N GLY A 148 7.91 -15.84 8.24
CA GLY A 148 6.47 -16.02 8.42
C GLY A 148 5.87 -17.28 7.76
N SER A 149 6.67 -18.10 7.07
CA SER A 149 6.15 -19.27 6.33
C SER A 149 7.19 -20.39 6.23
N THR A 150 6.75 -21.65 6.09
CA THR A 150 7.61 -22.84 5.86
C THR A 150 8.27 -22.86 4.45
N SER A 151 8.35 -21.72 3.78
CA SER A 151 8.65 -21.55 2.35
C SER A 151 10.12 -21.82 1.96
N ASN A 152 11.05 -21.95 2.91
CA ASN A 152 12.44 -22.34 2.61
C ASN A 152 12.56 -23.70 1.90
N VAL A 153 11.58 -24.59 2.07
CA VAL A 153 11.55 -25.92 1.41
C VAL A 153 10.82 -25.88 0.06
N VAL A 154 10.03 -24.84 -0.18
CA VAL A 154 9.04 -24.78 -1.28
C VAL A 154 9.59 -24.08 -2.53
N GLU A 155 10.57 -23.18 -2.38
CA GLU A 155 11.19 -22.42 -3.49
C GLU A 155 11.87 -23.31 -4.55
N ARG A 156 12.21 -24.56 -4.21
CA ARG A 156 12.84 -25.53 -5.11
C ARG A 156 11.84 -26.34 -5.95
N TYR A 157 10.57 -26.40 -5.56
CA TYR A 157 9.60 -27.35 -6.14
C TYR A 157 8.23 -26.76 -6.52
N MET A 158 7.88 -25.55 -6.09
CA MET A 158 6.70 -24.85 -6.62
C MET A 158 7.09 -23.93 -7.77
N HIS A 159 6.47 -24.17 -8.93
CA HIS A 159 6.49 -23.21 -10.02
C HIS A 159 5.82 -21.91 -9.55
N TYR A 160 6.43 -20.75 -9.85
CA TYR A 160 5.87 -19.44 -9.57
C TYR A 160 4.55 -19.30 -10.34
N GLU A 161 3.42 -19.59 -9.69
CA GLU A 161 2.11 -19.21 -10.19
C GLU A 161 1.82 -17.76 -9.77
N LYS A 162 1.03 -17.03 -10.58
CA LYS A 162 0.73 -15.60 -10.36
C LYS A 162 0.22 -15.31 -8.95
N ALA A 163 -0.60 -16.19 -8.39
CA ALA A 163 -1.14 -16.04 -7.04
C ALA A 163 -0.05 -16.08 -5.95
N GLY A 164 1.01 -16.87 -6.15
CA GLY A 164 2.13 -16.95 -5.21
C GLY A 164 2.97 -15.67 -5.18
N ASP A 165 3.23 -15.06 -6.34
CA ASP A 165 3.95 -13.78 -6.44
C ASP A 165 3.15 -12.65 -5.78
N GLN A 166 1.84 -12.58 -6.01
CA GLN A 166 0.96 -11.58 -5.40
C GLN A 166 0.93 -11.71 -3.86
N PHE A 167 0.79 -12.94 -3.34
CA PHE A 167 0.87 -13.19 -1.89
C PHE A 167 2.21 -12.74 -1.32
N VAL A 168 3.33 -13.16 -1.94
CA VAL A 168 4.67 -12.77 -1.49
C VAL A 168 4.86 -11.25 -1.55
N GLY A 169 4.34 -10.60 -2.60
CA GLY A 169 4.33 -9.15 -2.77
C GLY A 169 3.68 -8.42 -1.60
N ARG A 170 2.54 -8.91 -1.11
CA ARG A 170 1.88 -8.36 0.09
C ARG A 170 2.71 -8.57 1.35
N VAL A 171 3.32 -9.75 1.50
CA VAL A 171 4.20 -10.05 2.65
C VAL A 171 5.38 -9.08 2.67
N VAL A 172 6.13 -8.93 1.57
CA VAL A 172 7.30 -8.03 1.54
C VAL A 172 6.93 -6.54 1.67
N ALA A 173 5.71 -6.15 1.31
CA ALA A 173 5.18 -4.82 1.58
C ALA A 173 4.96 -4.56 3.08
N GLY A 174 5.00 -5.61 3.91
CA GLY A 174 4.86 -5.53 5.36
C GLY A 174 3.39 -5.51 5.81
N LEU A 175 2.47 -6.01 4.99
CA LEU A 175 1.06 -6.13 5.39
C LEU A 175 0.90 -7.23 6.47
N PRO A 176 -0.04 -7.07 7.42
CA PRO A 176 -0.13 -7.94 8.59
C PRO A 176 -0.71 -9.31 8.22
N LEU A 177 0.15 -10.34 8.14
CA LEU A 177 -0.20 -11.68 7.66
C LEU A 177 -1.41 -12.30 8.38
N ASN A 178 -1.47 -12.14 9.70
CA ASN A 178 -2.49 -12.78 10.55
C ASN A 178 -3.65 -11.83 10.89
N SER A 179 -4.13 -11.07 9.91
CA SER A 179 -5.21 -10.10 10.07
C SER A 179 -5.98 -9.91 8.76
N ALA A 180 -7.24 -9.48 8.85
CA ALA A 180 -7.99 -9.01 7.68
C ALA A 180 -7.30 -7.82 6.99
N GLY A 181 -6.49 -7.06 7.74
CA GLY A 181 -5.64 -5.98 7.22
C GLY A 181 -4.62 -6.43 6.18
N PHE A 182 -4.36 -7.73 6.01
CA PHE A 182 -3.57 -8.25 4.89
C PHE A 182 -4.20 -7.91 3.53
N ALA A 183 -5.52 -7.77 3.49
CA ALA A 183 -6.30 -7.39 2.32
C ALA A 183 -6.43 -5.87 2.15
N GLN A 184 -5.61 -5.07 2.85
CA GLN A 184 -5.62 -3.62 2.72
C GLN A 184 -5.33 -3.20 1.27
N LEU A 185 -6.17 -2.30 0.75
CA LEU A 185 -6.02 -1.68 -0.56
C LEU A 185 -5.10 -0.44 -0.46
N PRO A 186 -4.42 -0.05 -1.55
CA PRO A 186 -3.73 1.22 -1.62
C PRO A 186 -4.72 2.39 -1.49
N PRO A 187 -4.26 3.59 -1.07
CA PRO A 187 -5.08 4.79 -1.20
C PRO A 187 -5.29 5.03 -2.70
N HIS A 188 -6.54 5.24 -3.09
CA HIS A 188 -6.92 5.42 -4.49
C HIS A 188 -8.07 6.41 -4.61
N PHE A 189 -8.39 6.78 -5.85
CA PHE A 189 -9.52 7.63 -6.20
C PHE A 189 -10.58 6.76 -6.88
N ASP A 190 -11.83 6.77 -6.40
CA ASP A 190 -12.94 5.96 -6.97
C ASP A 190 -13.25 6.34 -8.42
N ALA A 191 -13.19 7.64 -8.74
CA ALA A 191 -13.57 8.15 -10.05
C ALA A 191 -12.35 8.21 -10.98
N THR A 192 -12.29 7.29 -11.94
CA THR A 192 -11.29 7.27 -13.01
C THR A 192 -11.21 8.58 -13.79
N ASP A 193 -12.30 9.35 -13.85
CA ASP A 193 -12.46 10.52 -14.73
C ASP A 193 -12.69 11.85 -14.00
N SER A 194 -12.40 11.93 -12.69
CA SER A 194 -12.42 13.23 -12.02
C SER A 194 -11.44 14.18 -12.71
N ALA A 195 -11.96 15.23 -13.35
CA ALA A 195 -11.15 16.25 -14.01
C ALA A 195 -10.12 16.87 -13.05
N THR A 196 -10.45 16.92 -11.76
CA THR A 196 -9.55 17.38 -10.69
C THR A 196 -8.36 16.44 -10.54
N VAL A 197 -8.60 15.12 -10.42
CA VAL A 197 -7.53 14.11 -10.28
C VAL A 197 -6.65 14.09 -11.53
N THR A 198 -7.27 14.08 -12.73
CA THR A 198 -6.52 14.10 -13.99
C THR A 198 -5.64 15.34 -14.13
N SER A 199 -6.14 16.51 -13.74
CA SER A 199 -5.35 17.75 -13.75
C SER A 199 -4.22 17.69 -12.72
N ALA A 200 -4.49 17.21 -11.51
CA ALA A 200 -3.48 17.06 -10.47
C ALA A 200 -2.34 16.10 -10.88
N VAL A 201 -2.67 14.97 -11.54
CA VAL A 201 -1.67 14.05 -12.10
C VAL A 201 -0.79 14.75 -13.13
N ARG A 202 -1.37 15.57 -14.02
CA ARG A 202 -0.61 16.33 -15.02
C ARG A 202 0.28 17.40 -14.39
N TYR A 203 -0.16 18.05 -13.32
CA TYR A 203 0.66 19.03 -12.61
C TYR A 203 1.81 18.39 -11.83
N MET A 204 1.55 17.27 -11.17
CA MET A 204 2.54 16.57 -10.36
C MET A 204 3.55 15.79 -11.19
N PHE A 205 3.14 15.24 -12.33
CA PHE A 205 3.96 14.35 -13.15
C PHE A 205 3.92 14.72 -14.65
N PRO A 206 4.31 15.95 -15.04
CA PRO A 206 3.95 16.53 -16.34
C PRO A 206 4.51 15.81 -17.57
N ARG A 207 5.71 15.23 -17.47
CA ARG A 207 6.30 14.43 -18.56
C ARG A 207 5.73 13.02 -18.58
N LEU A 208 5.61 12.38 -17.41
CA LEU A 208 5.14 11.00 -17.28
C LEU A 208 3.64 10.84 -17.55
N SER A 209 2.82 11.86 -17.26
CA SER A 209 1.37 11.83 -17.52
C SER A 209 1.01 11.74 -19.01
N LYS A 210 1.99 11.91 -19.89
CA LYS A 210 1.83 11.70 -21.34
C LYS A 210 1.89 10.21 -21.72
N ASN A 211 2.46 9.37 -20.86
CA ASN A 211 2.48 7.93 -21.05
C ASN A 211 1.20 7.31 -20.45
N VAL A 212 0.27 6.91 -21.33
CA VAL A 212 -1.02 6.35 -20.95
C VAL A 212 -0.88 5.09 -20.09
N ALA A 213 0.13 4.25 -20.36
CA ALA A 213 0.35 3.01 -19.62
C ALA A 213 0.71 3.24 -18.14
N LEU A 214 1.28 4.40 -17.81
CA LEU A 214 1.65 4.75 -16.43
C LEU A 214 0.56 5.48 -15.66
N LEU A 215 -0.53 5.90 -16.31
CA LEU A 215 -1.53 6.76 -15.65
C LEU A 215 -2.12 6.13 -14.38
N GLY A 216 -2.38 4.83 -14.37
CA GLY A 216 -2.84 4.12 -13.16
C GLY A 216 -1.82 4.21 -12.01
N VAL A 217 -0.54 3.96 -12.31
CA VAL A 217 0.56 4.04 -11.34
C VAL A 217 0.75 5.46 -10.83
N LEU A 218 0.65 6.46 -11.71
CA LEU A 218 0.73 7.88 -11.34
C LEU A 218 -0.43 8.29 -10.43
N LYS A 219 -1.65 7.79 -10.68
CA LYS A 219 -2.80 8.02 -9.80
C LYS A 219 -2.59 7.40 -8.42
N LEU A 220 -2.08 6.17 -8.34
CA LEU A 220 -1.73 5.52 -7.07
C LEU A 220 -0.63 6.28 -6.30
N GLY A 221 0.39 6.78 -7.02
CA GLY A 221 1.44 7.61 -6.45
C GLY A 221 0.90 8.94 -5.92
N LEU A 222 0.05 9.63 -6.69
CA LEU A 222 -0.62 10.86 -6.25
C LEU A 222 -1.50 10.61 -5.02
N ALA A 223 -2.31 9.55 -5.05
CA ALA A 223 -3.19 9.18 -3.96
C ALA A 223 -2.39 8.91 -2.68
N SER A 224 -1.29 8.17 -2.80
CA SER A 224 -0.37 7.91 -1.68
C SER A 224 0.25 9.19 -1.12
N LEU A 225 0.69 10.13 -1.98
CA LEU A 225 1.23 11.41 -1.54
C LEU A 225 0.20 12.24 -0.74
N VAL A 226 -1.04 12.31 -1.22
CA VAL A 226 -2.13 13.04 -0.55
C VAL A 226 -2.55 12.34 0.74
N PHE A 227 -2.59 11.02 0.76
CA PHE A 227 -2.91 10.21 1.94
C PHE A 227 -1.86 10.42 3.06
N HIS A 228 -0.58 10.51 2.68
CA HIS A 228 0.55 10.65 3.61
C HIS A 228 1.07 12.08 3.77
N ALA A 229 0.32 13.10 3.36
CA ALA A 229 0.81 14.48 3.34
C ALA A 229 1.30 15.00 4.71
N ASP A 230 0.58 14.69 5.78
CA ASP A 230 0.94 15.13 7.15
C ASP A 230 2.20 14.41 7.67
N TYR A 231 2.33 13.12 7.35
CA TYR A 231 3.54 12.35 7.63
C TYR A 231 4.76 12.96 6.91
N LEU A 232 4.62 13.30 5.62
CA LEU A 232 5.72 13.87 4.84
C LEU A 232 6.13 15.25 5.37
N ARG A 233 5.18 16.09 5.77
CA ARG A 233 5.46 17.42 6.34
C ARG A 233 6.17 17.37 7.69
N SER A 234 5.80 16.40 8.53
CA SER A 234 6.40 16.25 9.86
C SER A 234 7.75 15.53 9.84
N THR A 235 7.98 14.67 8.85
CA THR A 235 9.17 13.80 8.80
C THR A 235 10.29 14.35 7.92
N LEU A 236 9.95 15.01 6.80
CA LEU A 236 10.93 15.45 5.82
C LEU A 236 11.56 16.80 6.18
N PRO A 237 12.85 17.02 5.85
CA PRO A 237 13.45 18.34 5.93
C PRO A 237 12.67 19.36 5.09
N ALA A 238 12.58 20.61 5.57
CA ALA A 238 11.87 21.69 4.86
C ALA A 238 12.42 21.95 3.44
N SER A 239 13.68 21.62 3.18
CA SER A 239 14.34 21.72 1.88
C SER A 239 14.08 20.54 0.93
N HIS A 240 13.30 19.55 1.36
CA HIS A 240 13.05 18.36 0.56
C HIS A 240 12.14 18.69 -0.64
N ALA A 241 12.58 18.34 -1.86
CA ALA A 241 11.94 18.74 -3.11
C ALA A 241 10.44 18.44 -3.19
N VAL A 242 9.99 17.30 -2.64
CA VAL A 242 8.56 16.92 -2.64
C VAL A 242 7.67 17.98 -1.96
N LEU A 243 8.15 18.65 -0.90
CA LEU A 243 7.37 19.66 -0.17
C LEU A 243 7.21 20.97 -0.96
N HIS A 244 7.95 21.12 -2.05
CA HIS A 244 7.84 22.25 -2.98
C HIS A 244 6.98 21.94 -4.21
N THR A 245 6.37 20.75 -4.27
CA THR A 245 5.48 20.36 -5.37
C THR A 245 4.06 20.87 -5.16
N ALA A 246 3.24 20.86 -6.22
CA ALA A 246 1.94 21.53 -6.27
C ALA A 246 1.02 21.18 -5.08
N ILE A 247 0.87 19.89 -4.74
CA ILE A 247 -0.04 19.44 -3.67
C ILE A 247 0.38 19.86 -2.25
N PHE A 248 1.65 20.24 -2.05
CA PHE A 248 2.16 20.72 -0.76
C PHE A 248 2.15 22.24 -0.66
N ARG A 249 2.01 22.93 -1.80
CA ARG A 249 1.97 24.39 -1.92
C ARG A 249 0.54 24.93 -2.08
N ASP A 250 -0.38 24.11 -2.57
CA ASP A 250 -1.79 24.42 -2.76
C ASP A 250 -2.65 23.59 -1.78
N ASP A 251 -3.11 24.25 -0.72
CA ASP A 251 -3.92 23.62 0.33
C ASP A 251 -5.33 23.29 -0.15
N GLU A 252 -5.93 24.11 -1.01
CA GLU A 252 -7.27 23.89 -1.55
C GLU A 252 -7.30 22.65 -2.44
N LEU A 253 -6.33 22.54 -3.36
CA LEU A 253 -6.19 21.36 -4.21
C LEU A 253 -5.99 20.10 -3.36
N ARG A 254 -5.16 20.18 -2.31
CA ARG A 254 -4.92 19.02 -1.44
C ARG A 254 -6.17 18.62 -0.67
N VAL A 255 -6.91 19.55 -0.09
CA VAL A 255 -8.16 19.26 0.63
C VAL A 255 -9.18 18.63 -0.31
N LYS A 256 -9.30 19.16 -1.54
CA LYS A 256 -10.17 18.61 -2.57
C LYS A 256 -9.75 17.20 -3.00
N LEU A 257 -8.45 16.93 -3.16
CA LEU A 257 -7.97 15.58 -3.46
C LEU A 257 -8.19 14.64 -2.27
N ARG A 258 -8.01 15.12 -1.04
CA ARG A 258 -8.20 14.33 0.18
C ARG A 258 -9.64 13.86 0.35
N SER A 259 -10.64 14.69 0.01
CA SER A 259 -12.05 14.28 0.05
C SER A 259 -12.44 13.24 -1.00
N LEU A 260 -11.66 13.14 -2.08
CA LEU A 260 -11.82 12.14 -3.14
C LEU A 260 -11.09 10.82 -2.85
N LEU A 261 -10.24 10.76 -1.82
CA LEU A 261 -9.51 9.54 -1.48
C LEU A 261 -10.41 8.50 -0.83
N ARG A 262 -10.06 7.24 -1.07
CA ARG A 262 -10.68 6.06 -0.48
C ARG A 262 -9.64 5.06 0.00
N SER A 263 -10.05 4.26 0.96
CA SER A 263 -9.30 3.12 1.52
C SER A 263 -10.01 1.78 1.30
N SER A 264 -11.22 1.81 0.71
CA SER A 264 -12.04 0.66 0.34
C SER A 264 -12.68 0.95 -1.00
N SER A 265 -12.92 -0.10 -1.80
CA SER A 265 -13.53 0.04 -3.12
C SER A 265 -14.51 -1.09 -3.38
N ALA A 266 -15.56 -0.80 -4.15
CA ALA A 266 -16.41 -1.81 -4.77
C ALA A 266 -15.81 -2.34 -6.08
N THR A 267 -14.97 -1.55 -6.74
CA THR A 267 -14.39 -1.90 -8.06
C THR A 267 -12.99 -2.47 -7.95
N LEU A 268 -12.18 -2.01 -6.98
CA LEU A 268 -10.84 -2.53 -6.73
C LEU A 268 -10.89 -3.67 -5.72
N ALA A 269 -10.59 -4.89 -6.17
CA ALA A 269 -10.53 -6.07 -5.31
C ALA A 269 -9.07 -6.37 -4.87
N PRO A 270 -8.85 -6.75 -3.60
CA PRO A 270 -7.52 -7.13 -3.13
C PRO A 270 -7.08 -8.46 -3.77
N THR A 271 -5.94 -8.46 -4.47
CA THR A 271 -5.36 -9.66 -5.11
C THR A 271 -4.41 -10.43 -4.19
N GLY A 272 -4.03 -11.68 -4.48
CA GLY A 272 -3.01 -12.40 -3.70
C GLY A 272 -3.38 -12.78 -2.27
N LEU A 273 -4.68 -12.92 -1.97
CA LEU A 273 -5.15 -13.29 -0.64
C LEU A 273 -5.16 -14.81 -0.45
N PRO A 274 -4.58 -15.33 0.65
CA PRO A 274 -4.73 -16.73 1.00
C PRO A 274 -6.11 -16.96 1.66
N PRO A 275 -6.65 -18.19 1.61
CA PRO A 275 -8.02 -18.48 2.09
C PRO A 275 -8.30 -18.06 3.54
N TYR A 276 -7.30 -18.15 4.43
CA TYR A 276 -7.47 -17.80 5.83
C TYR A 276 -7.65 -16.29 6.07
N VAL A 277 -7.16 -15.42 5.17
CA VAL A 277 -7.40 -13.97 5.28
C VAL A 277 -8.86 -13.64 5.04
N GLU A 278 -9.52 -14.38 4.16
CA GLU A 278 -10.96 -14.23 3.95
C GLU A 278 -11.75 -14.67 5.19
N LEU A 279 -11.31 -15.74 5.87
CA LEU A 279 -11.88 -16.11 7.17
C LEU A 279 -11.70 -14.99 8.22
N TYR A 280 -10.54 -14.33 8.28
CA TYR A 280 -10.35 -13.19 9.18
C TYR A 280 -11.27 -12.02 8.85
N ARG A 281 -11.48 -11.71 7.57
CA ARG A 281 -12.41 -10.66 7.12
C ARG A 281 -13.84 -10.97 7.55
N GLN A 282 -14.29 -12.20 7.35
CA GLN A 282 -15.62 -12.65 7.77
C GLN A 282 -15.78 -12.61 9.29
N LEU A 283 -14.75 -13.03 10.03
CA LEU A 283 -14.76 -12.99 11.49
C LEU A 283 -14.82 -11.54 12.02
N GLU A 284 -14.06 -10.61 11.45
CA GLU A 284 -14.15 -9.19 11.78
C GLU A 284 -15.54 -8.62 11.46
N ALA A 285 -16.10 -8.95 10.30
CA ALA A 285 -17.45 -8.53 9.93
C ALA A 285 -18.51 -9.07 10.92
N GLN A 286 -18.42 -10.34 11.30
CA GLN A 286 -19.29 -10.94 12.31
C GLN A 286 -19.12 -10.27 13.68
N HIS A 287 -17.89 -9.97 14.08
CA HIS A 287 -17.60 -9.30 15.35
C HIS A 287 -18.19 -7.89 15.41
N GLU A 288 -18.12 -7.13 14.32
CA GLU A 288 -18.76 -5.82 14.24
C GLU A 288 -20.29 -5.93 14.25
N THR A 289 -20.87 -6.91 13.55
CA THR A 289 -22.31 -7.21 13.65
C THR A 289 -22.72 -7.56 15.08
N LEU A 290 -21.92 -8.36 15.80
CA LEU A 290 -22.19 -8.70 17.21
C LEU A 290 -22.10 -7.48 18.14
N LYS A 291 -21.16 -6.56 17.90
CA LYS A 291 -21.09 -5.29 18.64
C LYS A 291 -22.28 -4.39 18.38
N ALA A 292 -22.69 -4.25 17.11
CA ALA A 292 -23.86 -3.49 16.73
C ALA A 292 -25.12 -4.07 17.39
N LEU A 293 -25.27 -5.40 17.31
CA LEU A 293 -26.33 -6.15 17.99
C LEU A 293 -26.35 -5.88 19.49
N SER A 294 -25.21 -5.98 20.17
CA SER A 294 -25.11 -5.72 21.61
C SER A 294 -25.53 -4.27 21.94
N THR A 295 -25.12 -3.31 21.12
CA THR A 295 -25.45 -1.90 21.31
C THR A 295 -26.96 -1.65 21.13
N GLU A 296 -27.56 -2.22 20.10
CA GLU A 296 -29.00 -2.10 19.84
C GLU A 296 -29.84 -2.81 20.90
N VAL A 297 -29.43 -3.99 21.37
CA VAL A 297 -30.12 -4.70 22.46
C VAL A 297 -30.07 -3.89 23.75
N VAL A 298 -28.91 -3.33 24.11
CA VAL A 298 -28.79 -2.48 25.31
C VAL A 298 -29.64 -1.21 25.16
N ALA A 299 -29.63 -0.57 23.99
CA ALA A 299 -30.46 0.60 23.72
C ALA A 299 -31.96 0.28 23.80
N GLY A 300 -32.37 -0.87 23.25
CA GLY A 300 -33.75 -1.35 23.31
C GLY A 300 -34.20 -1.65 24.74
N VAL A 301 -33.36 -2.32 25.54
CA VAL A 301 -33.64 -2.61 26.95
C VAL A 301 -33.73 -1.33 27.78
N ARG A 302 -32.87 -0.32 27.53
CA ARG A 302 -33.00 1.00 28.17
C ARG A 302 -34.29 1.69 27.77
N GLY A 303 -34.67 1.63 26.50
CA GLY A 303 -35.94 2.17 26.02
C GLY A 303 -37.15 1.57 26.74
N ILE A 304 -37.14 0.25 26.99
CA ILE A 304 -38.14 -0.42 27.82
C ILE A 304 -38.15 0.15 29.25
N TRP A 305 -36.98 0.40 29.83
CA TRP A 305 -36.87 0.92 31.20
C TRP A 305 -37.33 2.37 31.38
N ASP A 306 -37.12 3.20 30.34
CA ASP A 306 -37.47 4.62 30.34
C ASP A 306 -38.95 4.87 30.03
N GLU A 307 -39.67 3.89 29.47
CA GLU A 307 -41.11 3.96 29.28
C GLU A 307 -41.86 3.89 30.62
N LYS A 308 -42.76 4.85 30.85
CA LYS A 308 -43.51 5.05 32.10
C LYS A 308 -44.36 3.84 32.55
N GLU A 309 -44.50 2.79 31.75
CA GLU A 309 -45.31 1.61 32.08
C GLU A 309 -44.69 0.70 33.15
N LEU A 310 -43.36 0.75 33.37
CA LEU A 310 -42.74 0.06 34.52
C LEU A 310 -43.15 0.66 35.86
N SER A 311 -43.46 1.96 35.89
CA SER A 311 -43.97 2.63 37.10
C SER A 311 -45.43 2.25 37.42
N ALA A 312 -46.15 1.67 36.47
CA ALA A 312 -47.53 1.19 36.62
C ALA A 312 -47.64 -0.31 36.99
N GLY A 313 -46.51 -1.03 37.07
CA GLY A 313 -46.47 -2.40 37.58
C GLY A 313 -46.87 -3.51 36.60
N THR A 314 -47.05 -3.23 35.31
CA THR A 314 -47.60 -4.20 34.34
C THR A 314 -46.62 -4.54 33.22
N VAL A 315 -45.49 -5.19 33.54
CA VAL A 315 -44.62 -5.80 32.52
C VAL A 315 -45.19 -7.17 32.15
N THR A 316 -45.72 -7.31 30.94
CA THR A 316 -46.28 -8.57 30.43
C THR A 316 -45.33 -9.23 29.42
N GLN A 317 -45.41 -10.56 29.27
CA GLN A 317 -44.60 -11.30 28.30
C GLN A 317 -44.80 -10.80 26.86
N ALA A 318 -46.04 -10.49 26.47
CA ALA A 318 -46.37 -9.96 25.15
C ALA A 318 -45.73 -8.58 24.88
N TYR A 319 -45.58 -7.75 25.91
CA TYR A 319 -44.89 -6.45 25.80
C TYR A 319 -43.39 -6.63 25.55
N ILE A 320 -42.77 -7.56 26.28
CA ILE A 320 -41.35 -7.94 26.08
C ILE A 320 -41.14 -8.48 24.67
N ASP A 321 -41.95 -9.46 24.24
CA ASP A 321 -41.82 -10.11 22.93
C ASP A 321 -41.99 -9.11 21.77
N ARG A 322 -42.90 -8.13 21.89
CA ARG A 322 -43.07 -7.07 20.90
C ARG A 322 -41.81 -6.22 20.74
N HIS A 323 -41.23 -5.77 21.85
CA HIS A 323 -40.02 -4.93 21.81
C HIS A 323 -38.80 -5.70 21.30
N PHE A 324 -38.61 -6.96 21.72
CA PHE A 324 -37.54 -7.80 21.16
C PHE A 324 -37.73 -8.04 19.66
N SER A 325 -38.97 -8.22 19.19
CA SER A 325 -39.26 -8.33 17.75
C SER A 325 -38.92 -7.05 17.00
N THR A 326 -39.25 -5.87 17.55
CA THR A 326 -38.87 -4.58 16.95
C THR A 326 -37.35 -4.36 16.92
N ILE A 327 -36.62 -4.83 17.94
CA ILE A 327 -35.15 -4.83 17.94
C ILE A 327 -34.64 -5.74 16.82
N LEU A 328 -35.16 -6.97 16.71
CA LEU A 328 -34.79 -7.93 15.66
C LEU A 328 -35.11 -7.43 14.24
N GLU A 329 -36.21 -6.72 14.04
CA GLU A 329 -36.57 -6.12 12.75
C GLU A 329 -35.62 -4.97 12.36
N ARG A 330 -35.21 -4.13 13.32
CA ARG A 330 -34.19 -3.09 13.08
C ARG A 330 -32.84 -3.69 12.71
N LEU A 331 -32.48 -4.80 13.35
CA LEU A 331 -31.27 -5.57 13.04
C LEU A 331 -31.34 -6.25 11.67
N GLY A 332 -32.50 -6.79 11.29
CA GLY A 332 -32.71 -7.44 9.99
C GLY A 332 -32.79 -6.47 8.80
N GLY A 333 -33.21 -5.22 9.03
CA GLY A 333 -33.34 -4.20 8.00
C GLY A 333 -32.01 -3.57 7.53
N GLY A 334 -30.92 -3.75 8.28
CA GLY A 334 -29.59 -3.20 7.93
C GLY A 334 -28.78 -4.01 6.93
N GLY A 335 -29.25 -5.20 6.53
CA GLY A 335 -28.50 -6.17 5.71
C GLY A 335 -28.91 -6.25 4.23
N ASN A 336 -29.97 -5.58 3.79
CA ASN A 336 -30.43 -5.64 2.40
C ASN A 336 -30.14 -4.33 1.65
N SER A 337 -28.86 -4.12 1.34
CA SER A 337 -28.46 -3.49 0.08
C SER A 337 -27.58 -4.47 -0.69
N ALA A 338 -28.19 -5.60 -1.04
CA ALA A 338 -27.75 -6.34 -2.21
C ALA A 338 -28.38 -5.64 -3.42
N ASP A 339 -27.62 -4.76 -4.06
CA ASP A 339 -27.86 -4.34 -5.43
C ASP A 339 -26.57 -4.54 -6.21
N VAL A 340 -26.63 -5.58 -7.06
CA VAL A 340 -25.99 -5.82 -8.37
C VAL A 340 -24.64 -5.16 -8.67
#